data_AF-A0AAN7QG28-F1
#
_entry.id   AF-A0AAN7QG28-F1
#
_cell.length_a   1.000
_cell.length_b   1.000
_cell.length_c   1.000
_cell.angle_alpha   90.00
_cell.angle_beta   90.00
_cell.angle_gamma   90.00
#
_symmetry.space_group_name_H-M   'P 1'
#
loop_
_entity.id
_entity.type
_entity.pdbx_description
1 polymer ?
#
loop_
_entity_poly.entity_id
_entity_poly.type
_entity_poly.pdbx_seq_one_letter_code
_entity_poly.pdbx_strand_id
1 'polypeptide(L)'
;MMEGPSVDEDRDCFSPLLLNATSINIEVYYSKAVNYTLMVTFVSFFLVLLLIRQMEHSHTQSGAAKVSVVMIGQQAIIDAYLCLLHLTAGVLVESLFNAFATASFFKFVVFSIFEMRYLLAIWKASRPMYNGEGWEAMRRELLVLYSRFNGMLLGGILLIYEFHNYIRPILLLLYSFWILQIITNIVRDSRKPLHPYYILGITVTRLAVPFCVWILPEKYGYYRRLDHSSSRSTDCVICMTSIDLSQHPNDCMVTPCDHFFHSGCLQRWMDIKMECPTCRRPLPPA
;
A
#
# COMPACT_ATOMS: atom_id res chain seq x y z
N MET A 1 11.31 -17.21 76.93
CA MET A 1 10.22 -16.60 76.13
C MET A 1 10.74 -16.55 74.70
N MET A 2 10.10 -17.32 73.82
CA MET A 2 9.20 -16.81 72.76
C MET A 2 10.04 -16.23 71.61
N GLU A 3 10.27 -16.95 70.51
CA GLU A 3 9.33 -17.26 69.39
C GLU A 3 9.42 -16.21 68.26
N GLY A 4 9.18 -16.62 67.01
CA GLY A 4 9.27 -15.77 65.81
C GLY A 4 8.04 -14.86 65.60
N PRO A 5 7.88 -14.20 64.43
CA PRO A 5 8.05 -14.83 63.10
C PRO A 5 8.79 -13.95 62.06
N SER A 6 8.39 -14.06 60.79
CA SER A 6 9.06 -13.61 59.54
C SER A 6 8.17 -12.71 58.67
N VAL A 7 8.67 -12.30 57.49
CA VAL A 7 7.95 -11.69 56.33
C VAL A 7 7.61 -10.19 56.50
N ASP A 8 7.63 -9.30 55.48
CA ASP A 8 8.45 -9.09 54.25
C ASP A 8 8.00 -7.71 53.63
N GLU A 9 8.71 -7.03 52.72
CA GLU A 9 10.07 -7.30 52.18
C GLU A 9 11.08 -6.17 52.50
N ASP A 10 11.30 -5.06 51.76
CA ASP A 10 10.80 -4.53 50.48
C ASP A 10 11.94 -4.43 49.43
N ARG A 11 11.60 -4.32 48.12
CA ARG A 11 12.59 -4.22 47.02
C ARG A 11 12.48 -2.93 46.21
N ASP A 12 13.23 -1.90 46.60
CA ASP A 12 13.57 -0.75 45.72
C ASP A 12 14.59 -1.15 44.63
N CYS A 13 14.25 -2.17 43.84
CA CYS A 13 15.01 -2.54 42.66
C CYS A 13 14.64 -1.60 41.50
N PHE A 14 15.29 -0.44 41.44
CA PHE A 14 15.35 0.40 40.24
C PHE A 14 16.14 -0.32 39.14
N SER A 15 15.56 -1.39 38.58
CA SER A 15 16.04 -1.98 37.33
C SER A 15 15.89 -0.93 36.23
N PRO A 16 16.98 -0.46 35.60
CA PRO A 16 16.85 0.45 34.47
C PRO A 16 16.09 -0.29 33.38
N LEU A 17 14.93 0.25 32.98
CA LEU A 17 14.15 -0.30 31.87
C LEU A 17 14.89 0.01 30.57
N LEU A 18 15.93 -0.78 30.30
CA LEU A 18 16.56 -0.87 28.99
C LEU A 18 15.51 -1.38 28.01
N LEU A 19 14.81 -0.43 27.40
CA LEU A 19 14.18 -0.56 26.10
C LEU A 19 15.28 -0.88 25.09
N ASN A 20 15.71 -2.15 25.11
CA ASN A 20 16.65 -2.70 24.18
C ASN A 20 16.00 -2.62 22.81
N ALA A 21 16.40 -1.61 22.02
CA ALA A 21 15.79 -1.28 20.75
C ALA A 21 16.12 -2.37 19.73
N THR A 22 15.33 -3.45 19.79
CA THR A 22 15.47 -4.66 18.97
C THR A 22 15.66 -4.28 17.51
N SER A 23 16.60 -4.91 16.80
CA SER A 23 16.86 -4.60 15.38
C SER A 23 15.79 -5.19 14.44
N ILE A 24 14.52 -4.81 14.69
CA ILE A 24 13.46 -4.82 13.68
C ILE A 24 14.08 -4.27 12.41
N ASN A 25 14.07 -5.07 11.34
CA ASN A 25 14.97 -4.94 10.19
C ASN A 25 14.64 -3.71 9.33
N ILE A 26 14.95 -2.55 9.90
CA ILE A 26 14.51 -1.21 9.55
C ILE A 26 15.03 -0.88 8.15
N GLU A 27 16.29 -1.21 7.87
CA GLU A 27 16.94 -1.07 6.56
C GLU A 27 16.24 -1.89 5.45
N VAL A 28 15.73 -3.08 5.77
CA VAL A 28 14.97 -3.91 4.81
C VAL A 28 13.61 -3.30 4.51
N TYR A 29 12.96 -2.67 5.49
CA TYR A 29 11.74 -1.90 5.25
C TYR A 29 12.01 -0.63 4.43
N TYR A 30 13.07 0.12 4.75
CA TYR A 30 13.49 1.29 3.98
C TYR A 30 13.84 0.93 2.53
N SER A 31 14.63 -0.11 2.30
CA SER A 31 14.98 -0.61 0.96
C SER A 31 13.74 -1.01 0.16
N LYS A 32 12.80 -1.76 0.76
CA LYS A 32 11.53 -2.11 0.12
C LYS A 32 10.68 -0.88 -0.22
N ALA A 33 10.59 0.10 0.68
CA ALA A 33 9.82 1.33 0.48
C ALA A 33 10.42 2.26 -0.60
N VAL A 34 11.76 2.32 -0.69
CA VAL A 34 12.47 3.01 -1.79
C VAL A 34 12.21 2.30 -3.13
N ASN A 35 12.35 0.98 -3.19
CA ASN A 35 12.06 0.22 -4.42
C ASN A 35 10.59 0.37 -4.87
N TYR A 36 9.65 0.38 -3.92
CA TYR A 36 8.24 0.65 -4.17
C TYR A 36 8.01 2.07 -4.73
N THR A 37 8.59 3.10 -4.12
CA THR A 37 8.42 4.50 -4.59
C THR A 37 9.09 4.76 -5.94
N LEU A 38 10.22 4.11 -6.22
CA LEU A 38 10.83 4.11 -7.56
C LEU A 38 9.90 3.46 -8.60
N MET A 39 9.29 2.31 -8.30
CA MET A 39 8.30 1.70 -9.19
C MET A 39 7.09 2.61 -9.41
N VAL A 40 6.52 3.18 -8.33
CA VAL A 40 5.37 4.11 -8.44
C VAL A 40 5.71 5.35 -9.28
N THR A 41 6.94 5.84 -9.19
CA THR A 41 7.43 6.97 -9.99
C THR A 41 7.50 6.58 -11.47
N PHE A 42 8.10 5.44 -11.81
CA PHE A 42 8.17 4.92 -13.18
C PHE A 42 6.77 4.64 -13.76
N VAL A 43 5.86 4.04 -12.97
CA VAL A 43 4.45 3.82 -13.32
C VAL A 43 3.74 5.13 -13.61
N SER A 44 4.00 6.20 -12.85
CA SER A 44 3.42 7.53 -13.09
C SER A 44 3.88 8.13 -14.42
N PHE A 45 5.18 7.99 -14.77
CA PHE A 45 5.68 8.39 -16.10
C PHE A 45 5.03 7.58 -17.24
N PHE A 46 4.93 6.26 -17.09
CA PHE A 46 4.28 5.41 -18.10
C PHE A 46 2.80 5.75 -18.27
N LEU A 47 2.12 6.09 -17.18
CA LEU A 47 0.72 6.53 -17.17
C LEU A 47 0.51 7.85 -17.93
N VAL A 48 1.42 8.81 -17.83
CA VAL A 48 1.41 10.02 -18.68
C VAL A 48 1.48 9.64 -20.16
N LEU A 49 2.39 8.74 -20.55
CA LEU A 49 2.52 8.29 -21.96
C LEU A 49 1.27 7.57 -22.48
N LEU A 50 0.63 6.76 -21.63
CA LEU A 50 -0.64 6.10 -21.95
C LEU A 50 -1.78 7.11 -22.14
N LEU A 51 -1.90 8.09 -21.23
CA LEU A 51 -2.91 9.15 -21.30
C LEU A 51 -2.73 10.05 -22.52
N ILE A 52 -1.50 10.43 -22.87
CA ILE A 52 -1.21 11.21 -24.09
C ILE A 52 -1.64 10.44 -25.34
N ARG A 53 -1.27 9.15 -25.46
CA ARG A 53 -1.67 8.32 -26.62
C ARG A 53 -3.18 8.09 -26.70
N GLN A 54 -3.87 7.99 -25.57
CA GLN A 54 -5.33 7.86 -25.53
C GLN A 54 -6.04 9.18 -25.86
N MET A 55 -5.52 10.34 -25.41
CA MET A 55 -5.97 11.65 -25.85
C MET A 55 -5.78 11.86 -27.35
N GLU A 56 -4.65 11.43 -27.91
CA GLU A 56 -4.37 11.49 -29.35
C GLU A 56 -5.29 10.57 -30.15
N HIS A 57 -5.48 9.32 -29.72
CA HIS A 57 -6.41 8.38 -30.35
C HIS A 57 -7.87 8.87 -30.35
N SER A 58 -8.25 9.65 -29.34
CA SER A 58 -9.60 10.22 -29.19
C SER A 58 -9.66 11.74 -29.42
N HIS A 59 -8.71 12.34 -30.15
CA HIS A 59 -8.64 13.79 -30.37
C HIS A 59 -9.85 14.36 -31.14
N THR A 60 -10.55 13.52 -31.92
CA THR A 60 -11.77 13.90 -32.63
C THR A 60 -12.95 13.97 -31.69
N GLN A 61 -13.87 14.93 -31.90
CA GLN A 61 -15.07 15.09 -31.08
C GLN A 61 -15.91 13.79 -31.03
N SER A 62 -16.06 13.11 -32.18
CA SER A 62 -16.77 11.83 -32.30
C SER A 62 -16.01 10.62 -31.73
N GLY A 63 -14.69 10.75 -31.49
CA GLY A 63 -13.90 9.79 -30.72
C GLY A 63 -14.09 10.00 -29.22
N ALA A 64 -13.78 11.21 -28.73
CA ALA A 64 -13.89 11.57 -27.31
C ALA A 64 -15.30 11.35 -26.74
N ALA A 65 -16.37 11.69 -27.46
CA ALA A 65 -17.75 11.52 -26.98
C ALA A 65 -18.20 10.06 -26.72
N LYS A 66 -17.41 9.06 -27.17
CA LYS A 66 -17.65 7.63 -26.89
C LYS A 66 -17.02 7.17 -25.56
N VAL A 67 -16.12 7.96 -24.99
CA VAL A 67 -15.41 7.64 -23.74
C VAL A 67 -16.28 8.04 -22.54
N SER A 68 -16.29 7.21 -21.50
CA SER A 68 -17.06 7.45 -20.30
C SER A 68 -16.37 8.46 -19.40
N VAL A 69 -16.95 9.66 -19.27
CA VAL A 69 -16.53 10.68 -18.30
C VAL A 69 -16.40 10.08 -16.89
N VAL A 70 -17.33 9.21 -16.49
CA VAL A 70 -17.38 8.64 -15.15
C VAL A 70 -16.21 7.67 -14.91
N MET A 71 -15.80 6.88 -15.92
CA MET A 71 -14.63 6.01 -15.81
C MET A 71 -13.35 6.82 -15.55
N ILE A 72 -13.07 7.85 -16.35
CA ILE A 72 -11.86 8.67 -16.17
C ILE A 72 -11.94 9.46 -14.85
N GLY A 73 -13.14 9.91 -14.45
CA GLY A 73 -13.35 10.58 -13.17
C GLY A 73 -13.03 9.67 -11.98
N GLN A 74 -13.47 8.41 -12.03
CA GLN A 74 -13.15 7.40 -11.02
C GLN A 74 -11.64 7.09 -10.98
N GLN A 75 -10.96 7.03 -12.12
CA GLN A 75 -9.49 6.86 -12.17
C GLN A 75 -8.77 8.04 -11.49
N ALA A 76 -9.14 9.28 -11.79
CA ALA A 76 -8.54 10.47 -11.20
C ALA A 76 -8.78 10.60 -9.68
N ILE A 77 -9.95 10.15 -9.20
CA ILE A 77 -10.25 10.09 -7.75
C ILE A 77 -9.32 9.07 -7.07
N ILE A 78 -9.10 7.91 -7.67
CA ILE A 78 -8.21 6.87 -7.13
C ILE A 78 -6.75 7.36 -7.10
N ASP A 79 -6.26 8.02 -8.15
CA ASP A 79 -4.89 8.54 -8.16
C ASP A 79 -4.68 9.73 -7.22
N ALA A 80 -5.70 10.55 -6.99
CA ALA A 80 -5.66 11.55 -5.92
C ALA A 80 -5.64 10.92 -4.52
N TYR A 81 -6.42 9.87 -4.25
CA TYR A 81 -6.31 9.14 -2.97
C TYR A 81 -4.95 8.47 -2.80
N LEU A 82 -4.41 7.86 -3.85
CA LEU A 82 -3.07 7.29 -3.81
C LEU A 82 -2.02 8.39 -3.60
N CYS A 83 -2.14 9.55 -4.25
CA CYS A 83 -1.26 10.70 -4.03
C CYS A 83 -1.28 11.18 -2.57
N LEU A 84 -2.47 11.35 -1.98
CA LEU A 84 -2.61 11.73 -0.57
C LEU A 84 -2.01 10.68 0.36
N LEU A 85 -2.27 9.39 0.13
CA LEU A 85 -1.70 8.29 0.91
C LEU A 85 -0.17 8.29 0.87
N HIS A 86 0.44 8.53 -0.30
CA HIS A 86 1.90 8.57 -0.43
C HIS A 86 2.48 9.82 0.27
N LEU A 87 1.83 10.97 0.15
CA LEU A 87 2.25 12.19 0.83
C LEU A 87 2.18 12.02 2.36
N THR A 88 1.08 11.49 2.89
CA THR A 88 0.92 11.19 4.32
C THR A 88 1.95 10.15 4.79
N ALA A 89 2.21 9.09 4.03
CA ALA A 89 3.23 8.10 4.38
C ALA A 89 4.65 8.70 4.42
N GLY A 90 4.97 9.63 3.50
CA GLY A 90 6.23 10.37 3.53
C GLY A 90 6.35 11.34 4.70
N VAL A 91 5.25 11.98 5.12
CA VAL A 91 5.21 12.87 6.31
C VAL A 91 5.31 12.08 7.62
N LEU A 92 4.73 10.88 7.68
CA LEU A 92 4.81 10.00 8.86
C LEU A 92 6.17 9.28 9.00
N VAL A 93 6.99 9.27 7.95
CA VAL A 93 8.32 8.63 7.95
C VAL A 93 9.34 9.56 7.29
N GLU A 94 9.84 10.53 8.07
CA GLU A 94 10.72 11.63 7.62
C GLU A 94 11.91 11.16 6.77
N SER A 95 12.53 10.04 7.15
CA SER A 95 13.66 9.41 6.44
C SER A 95 13.32 8.88 5.03
N LEU A 96 12.03 8.76 4.69
CA LEU A 96 11.51 8.41 3.37
C LEU A 96 10.84 9.58 2.65
N PHE A 97 10.71 10.74 3.29
CA PHE A 97 9.94 11.88 2.79
C PHE A 97 10.28 12.24 1.34
N ASN A 98 11.57 12.39 1.02
CA ASN A 98 12.03 12.78 -0.32
C ASN A 98 11.56 11.82 -1.43
N ALA A 99 11.54 10.51 -1.17
CA ALA A 99 11.13 9.50 -2.14
C ALA A 99 9.60 9.48 -2.33
N PHE A 100 8.85 9.54 -1.22
CA PHE A 100 7.39 9.57 -1.25
C PHE A 100 6.82 10.90 -1.77
N ALA A 101 7.43 12.03 -1.43
CA ALA A 101 7.07 13.35 -1.96
C ALA A 101 7.30 13.42 -3.48
N THR A 102 8.43 12.88 -3.97
CA THR A 102 8.71 12.79 -5.42
C THR A 102 7.66 11.93 -6.14
N ALA A 103 7.37 10.74 -5.63
CA ALA A 103 6.34 9.86 -6.20
C ALA A 103 4.93 10.49 -6.15
N SER A 104 4.62 11.25 -5.09
CA SER A 104 3.37 11.99 -4.93
C SER A 104 3.27 13.15 -5.93
N PHE A 105 4.34 13.91 -6.13
CA PHE A 105 4.39 15.00 -7.11
C PHE A 105 4.07 14.51 -8.54
N PHE A 106 4.66 13.39 -8.96
CA PHE A 106 4.34 12.83 -10.28
C PHE A 106 2.89 12.34 -10.39
N LYS A 107 2.31 11.74 -9.34
CA LYS A 107 0.87 11.42 -9.30
C LYS A 107 -0.02 12.65 -9.33
N PHE A 108 0.34 13.70 -8.59
CA PHE A 108 -0.35 14.98 -8.60
C PHE A 108 -0.40 15.57 -10.01
N VAL A 109 0.74 15.58 -10.72
CA VAL A 109 0.82 16.00 -12.12
C VAL A 109 -0.05 15.14 -13.05
N VAL A 110 -0.08 13.81 -12.86
CA VAL A 110 -0.97 12.90 -13.62
C VAL A 110 -2.43 13.30 -13.45
N PHE A 111 -2.98 13.28 -12.23
CA PHE A 111 -4.42 13.45 -12.06
C PHE A 111 -4.86 14.89 -12.30
N SER A 112 -4.12 15.87 -11.77
CA SER A 112 -4.55 17.28 -11.80
C SER A 112 -4.35 17.97 -13.16
N ILE A 113 -3.43 17.49 -14.00
CA ILE A 113 -3.16 18.06 -15.32
C ILE A 113 -3.63 17.14 -16.44
N PHE A 114 -3.13 15.90 -16.51
CA PHE A 114 -3.40 15.02 -17.66
C PHE A 114 -4.80 14.43 -17.64
N GLU A 115 -5.25 13.86 -16.51
CA GLU A 115 -6.60 13.28 -16.42
C GLU A 115 -7.70 14.37 -16.40
N MET A 116 -7.49 15.49 -15.71
CA MET A 116 -8.40 16.66 -15.78
C MET A 116 -8.53 17.25 -17.19
N ARG A 117 -7.42 17.39 -17.93
CA ARG A 117 -7.46 17.83 -19.33
C ARG A 117 -8.25 16.85 -20.20
N TYR A 118 -8.11 15.55 -19.96
CA TYR A 118 -8.86 14.55 -20.72
C TYR A 118 -10.35 14.54 -20.37
N LEU A 119 -10.70 14.68 -19.08
CA LEU A 119 -12.07 14.87 -18.63
C LEU A 119 -12.75 16.06 -19.29
N LEU A 120 -12.09 17.22 -19.33
CA LEU A 120 -12.61 18.42 -20.00
C LEU A 120 -12.82 18.18 -21.51
N ALA A 121 -11.91 17.46 -22.17
CA ALA A 121 -12.04 17.12 -23.59
C ALA A 121 -13.24 16.20 -23.87
N ILE A 122 -13.43 15.13 -23.07
CA ILE A 122 -14.58 14.21 -23.19
C ILE A 122 -15.91 14.92 -22.87
N TRP A 123 -15.92 15.76 -21.83
CA TRP A 123 -17.08 16.53 -21.40
C TRP A 123 -17.53 17.52 -22.48
N LYS A 124 -16.59 18.31 -23.03
CA LYS A 124 -16.83 19.22 -24.16
C LYS A 124 -17.25 18.46 -25.41
N ALA A 125 -16.64 17.31 -25.70
CA ALA A 125 -17.03 16.50 -26.86
C ALA A 125 -18.47 15.95 -26.75
N SER A 126 -18.90 15.65 -25.52
CA SER A 126 -20.26 15.20 -25.18
C SER A 126 -21.30 16.34 -25.15
N ARG A 127 -20.88 17.62 -25.29
CA ARG A 127 -21.72 18.82 -25.19
C ARG A 127 -21.28 19.87 -26.23
N PRO A 128 -21.80 19.84 -27.47
CA PRO A 128 -21.49 20.88 -28.46
C PRO A 128 -21.91 22.26 -27.93
N MET A 129 -20.94 23.14 -27.74
CA MET A 129 -21.16 24.52 -27.28
C MET A 129 -21.77 25.37 -28.41
N TYR A 130 -22.70 26.26 -28.07
CA TYR A 130 -23.15 27.31 -28.98
C TYR A 130 -22.02 28.32 -29.23
N ASN A 131 -21.93 28.86 -30.44
CA ASN A 131 -20.74 29.58 -30.90
C ASN A 131 -20.75 31.03 -30.38
N GLY A 132 -19.93 31.34 -29.37
CA GLY A 132 -19.78 32.69 -28.83
C GLY A 132 -18.98 32.80 -27.52
N GLU A 133 -19.42 32.11 -26.45
CA GLU A 133 -18.90 32.32 -25.09
C GLU A 133 -17.60 31.55 -24.73
N GLY A 134 -16.77 31.23 -25.72
CA GLY A 134 -15.78 30.13 -25.65
C GLY A 134 -14.87 30.09 -24.42
N TRP A 135 -14.32 31.23 -23.98
CA TRP A 135 -13.37 31.27 -22.85
C TRP A 135 -14.06 31.23 -21.48
N GLU A 136 -15.01 32.14 -21.21
CA GLU A 136 -15.70 32.18 -19.90
C GLU A 136 -16.67 31.00 -19.71
N ALA A 137 -17.22 30.41 -20.78
CA ALA A 137 -17.91 29.12 -20.68
C ALA A 137 -16.94 28.00 -20.28
N MET A 138 -15.76 27.90 -20.91
CA MET A 138 -14.74 26.90 -20.55
C MET A 138 -14.25 27.09 -19.11
N ARG A 139 -14.04 28.33 -18.64
CA ARG A 139 -13.65 28.63 -17.27
C ARG A 139 -14.72 28.20 -16.26
N ARG A 140 -16.00 28.45 -16.54
CA ARG A 140 -17.13 27.99 -15.71
C ARG A 140 -17.22 26.47 -15.66
N GLU A 141 -17.18 25.78 -16.80
CA GLU A 141 -17.18 24.30 -16.85
C GLU A 141 -15.98 23.68 -16.13
N LEU A 142 -14.78 24.27 -16.24
CA LEU A 142 -13.57 23.84 -15.53
C LEU A 142 -13.72 23.98 -14.00
N LEU A 143 -14.25 25.12 -13.52
CA LEU A 143 -14.51 25.33 -12.09
C LEU A 143 -15.60 24.38 -11.55
N VAL A 144 -16.62 24.07 -12.36
CA VAL A 144 -17.64 23.06 -12.02
C VAL A 144 -17.04 21.65 -11.94
N LEU A 145 -16.13 21.29 -12.84
CA LEU A 145 -15.40 20.01 -12.78
C LEU A 145 -14.52 19.91 -11.53
N TYR A 146 -13.73 20.93 -11.21
CA TYR A 146 -12.92 20.94 -9.98
C TYR A 146 -13.78 20.93 -8.70
N SER A 147 -14.87 21.70 -8.66
CA SER A 147 -15.82 21.69 -7.54
C SER A 147 -16.41 20.30 -7.30
N ARG A 148 -16.84 19.61 -8.37
CA ARG A 148 -17.31 18.22 -8.32
C ARG A 148 -16.22 17.26 -7.88
N PHE A 149 -15.01 17.40 -8.39
CA PHE A 149 -13.87 16.54 -8.04
C PHE A 149 -13.51 16.67 -6.55
N ASN A 150 -13.39 17.90 -6.04
CA ASN A 150 -13.10 18.17 -4.64
C ASN A 150 -14.24 17.68 -3.73
N GLY A 151 -15.50 17.83 -4.14
CA GLY A 151 -16.66 17.29 -3.43
C GLY A 151 -16.68 15.77 -3.39
N MET A 152 -16.34 15.10 -4.49
CA MET A 152 -16.20 13.63 -4.54
C MET A 152 -15.03 13.13 -3.69
N LEU A 153 -13.90 13.85 -3.68
CA LEU A 153 -12.77 13.53 -2.80
C LEU A 153 -13.12 13.65 -1.32
N LEU A 154 -13.74 14.76 -0.90
CA LEU A 154 -14.15 14.94 0.50
C LEU A 154 -15.23 13.92 0.89
N GLY A 155 -16.24 13.72 0.05
CA GLY A 155 -17.30 12.75 0.29
C GLY A 155 -16.80 11.31 0.39
N GLY A 156 -15.81 10.93 -0.43
CA GLY A 156 -15.20 9.60 -0.34
C GLY A 156 -14.28 9.42 0.87
N ILE A 157 -13.65 10.46 1.42
CA ILE A 157 -12.93 10.38 2.72
C ILE A 157 -13.94 10.06 3.82
N LEU A 158 -15.07 10.80 3.87
CA LEU A 158 -16.13 10.58 4.85
C LEU A 158 -16.74 9.17 4.72
N LEU A 159 -16.96 8.69 3.49
CA LEU A 159 -17.45 7.33 3.22
C LEU A 159 -16.45 6.25 3.68
N ILE A 160 -15.16 6.43 3.41
CA ILE A 160 -14.09 5.52 3.85
C ILE A 160 -13.99 5.47 5.39
N TYR A 161 -14.19 6.62 6.06
CA TYR A 161 -14.20 6.72 7.52
C TYR A 161 -15.42 6.00 8.13
N GLU A 162 -16.62 6.39 7.71
CA GLU A 162 -17.89 5.87 8.26
C GLU A 162 -18.06 4.36 8.00
N PHE A 163 -17.68 3.89 6.81
CA PHE A 163 -17.83 2.51 6.39
C PHE A 163 -16.51 1.72 6.39
N HIS A 164 -15.57 2.04 7.30
CA HIS A 164 -14.25 1.39 7.34
C HIS A 164 -14.32 -0.15 7.45
N ASN A 165 -15.35 -0.70 8.10
CA ASN A 165 -15.59 -2.14 8.19
C ASN A 165 -15.88 -2.79 6.82
N TYR A 166 -16.35 -2.02 5.85
CA TYR A 166 -16.65 -2.42 4.47
C TYR A 166 -15.57 -1.99 3.47
N ILE A 167 -14.35 -1.65 3.93
CA ILE A 167 -13.28 -1.14 3.06
C ILE A 167 -12.94 -2.10 1.91
N ARG A 168 -13.05 -3.43 2.11
CA ARG A 168 -12.77 -4.44 1.06
C ARG A 168 -13.75 -4.35 -0.12
N PRO A 169 -15.09 -4.46 0.05
CA PRO A 169 -16.03 -4.26 -1.06
C PRO A 169 -16.02 -2.83 -1.63
N ILE A 170 -15.76 -1.79 -0.81
CA ILE A 170 -15.59 -0.42 -1.31
C ILE A 170 -14.39 -0.33 -2.28
N LEU A 171 -13.24 -0.92 -1.92
CA LEU A 171 -12.08 -0.99 -2.81
C LEU A 171 -12.38 -1.80 -4.08
N LEU A 172 -13.09 -2.92 -4.00
CA LEU A 172 -13.49 -3.67 -5.20
C LEU A 172 -14.34 -2.83 -6.16
N LEU A 173 -15.29 -2.04 -5.64
CA LEU A 173 -16.11 -1.12 -6.45
C LEU A 173 -15.26 0.00 -7.06
N LEU A 174 -14.31 0.57 -6.32
CA LEU A 174 -13.38 1.58 -6.84
C LEU A 174 -12.45 1.02 -7.93
N TYR A 175 -11.91 -0.19 -7.77
CA TYR A 175 -11.09 -0.82 -8.81
C TYR A 175 -11.90 -1.35 -10.02
N SER A 176 -13.24 -1.39 -9.93
CA SER A 176 -14.14 -1.85 -11.01
C SER A 176 -14.43 -0.81 -12.11
N PHE A 177 -13.58 0.21 -12.27
CA PHE A 177 -13.82 1.36 -13.16
C PHE A 177 -14.09 0.99 -14.64
N TRP A 178 -13.59 -0.15 -15.13
CA TRP A 178 -13.89 -0.64 -16.48
C TRP A 178 -15.37 -0.92 -16.73
N ILE A 179 -16.13 -1.32 -15.70
CA ILE A 179 -17.56 -1.63 -15.81
C ILE A 179 -18.33 -0.40 -16.31
N LEU A 180 -17.94 0.81 -15.89
CA LEU A 180 -18.56 2.06 -16.34
C LEU A 180 -18.41 2.28 -17.85
N GLN A 181 -17.25 1.94 -18.43
CA GLN A 181 -17.07 2.01 -19.88
C GLN A 181 -17.82 0.90 -20.61
N ILE A 182 -17.89 -0.33 -20.06
CA ILE A 182 -18.68 -1.42 -20.64
C ILE A 182 -20.17 -1.03 -20.71
N ILE A 183 -20.73 -0.50 -19.62
CA ILE A 183 -22.11 0.03 -19.59
C ILE A 183 -22.27 1.16 -20.61
N THR A 184 -21.33 2.13 -20.66
CA THR A 184 -21.37 3.24 -21.61
C THR A 184 -21.34 2.75 -23.07
N ASN A 185 -20.58 1.68 -23.37
CA ASN A 185 -20.48 1.10 -24.70
C ASN A 185 -21.80 0.47 -25.14
N ILE A 186 -22.45 -0.29 -24.24
CA ILE A 186 -23.73 -0.96 -24.51
C ILE A 186 -24.83 0.09 -24.75
N VAL A 187 -24.91 1.12 -23.89
CA VAL A 187 -25.94 2.17 -23.97
C VAL A 187 -25.77 3.08 -25.21
N ARG A 188 -24.56 3.17 -25.79
CA ARG A 188 -24.25 4.09 -26.91
C ARG A 188 -23.77 3.37 -28.21
N ASP A 189 -23.99 2.06 -28.37
CA ASP A 189 -23.33 1.15 -29.37
C ASP A 189 -21.90 1.59 -29.73
N SER A 190 -21.12 1.93 -28.71
CA SER A 190 -19.87 2.66 -28.90
C SER A 190 -18.70 1.70 -29.08
N ARG A 191 -18.45 1.34 -30.34
CA ARG A 191 -17.38 0.41 -30.74
C ARG A 191 -16.02 1.10 -30.73
N LYS A 192 -15.03 0.42 -30.14
CA LYS A 192 -13.61 0.83 -30.01
C LYS A 192 -13.39 2.29 -29.53
N PRO A 193 -13.88 2.67 -28.33
CA PRO A 193 -13.67 4.01 -27.76
C PRO A 193 -12.27 4.23 -27.15
N LEU A 194 -11.59 3.14 -26.79
CA LEU A 194 -10.30 3.14 -26.10
C LEU A 194 -9.28 2.31 -26.90
N HIS A 195 -8.03 2.74 -26.86
CA HIS A 195 -6.94 2.01 -27.50
C HIS A 195 -6.65 0.71 -26.73
N PRO A 196 -6.45 -0.46 -27.39
CA PRO A 196 -6.18 -1.73 -26.69
C PRO A 196 -4.98 -1.66 -25.74
N TYR A 197 -3.88 -1.03 -26.17
CA TYR A 197 -2.71 -0.80 -25.29
C TYR A 197 -2.97 0.16 -24.13
N TYR A 198 -3.97 1.05 -24.21
CA TYR A 198 -4.39 1.87 -23.07
C TYR A 198 -5.12 1.00 -22.04
N ILE A 199 -6.02 0.10 -22.48
CA ILE A 199 -6.70 -0.85 -21.58
C ILE A 199 -5.69 -1.78 -20.88
N LEU A 200 -4.75 -2.34 -21.63
CA LEU A 200 -3.68 -3.19 -21.09
C LEU A 200 -2.73 -2.41 -20.16
N GLY A 201 -2.33 -1.20 -20.57
CA GLY A 201 -1.44 -0.36 -19.77
C GLY A 201 -2.07 0.07 -18.45
N ILE A 202 -3.33 0.51 -18.46
CA ILE A 202 -4.08 0.90 -17.26
C ILE A 202 -4.39 -0.30 -16.35
N THR A 203 -4.75 -1.47 -16.90
CA THR A 203 -4.92 -2.67 -16.05
C THR A 203 -3.64 -3.07 -15.33
N VAL A 204 -2.52 -3.15 -16.05
CA VAL A 204 -1.22 -3.53 -15.47
C VAL A 204 -0.73 -2.51 -14.44
N THR A 205 -0.78 -1.20 -14.74
CA THR A 205 -0.31 -0.18 -13.79
C THR A 205 -1.16 -0.08 -12.53
N ARG A 206 -2.49 -0.25 -12.65
CA ARG A 206 -3.40 -0.24 -11.49
C ARG A 206 -3.29 -1.52 -10.66
N LEU A 207 -2.93 -2.66 -11.25
CA LEU A 207 -2.65 -3.91 -10.51
C LEU A 207 -1.26 -3.92 -9.85
N ALA A 208 -0.27 -3.22 -10.40
CA ALA A 208 1.09 -3.18 -9.85
C ALA A 208 1.16 -2.70 -8.39
N VAL A 209 0.32 -1.73 -7.99
CA VAL A 209 0.31 -1.20 -6.62
C VAL A 209 -0.23 -2.25 -5.61
N PRO A 210 -1.42 -2.84 -5.77
CA PRO A 210 -1.85 -3.99 -4.97
C PRO A 210 -0.86 -5.16 -5.00
N PHE A 211 -0.30 -5.48 -6.16
CA PHE A 211 0.60 -6.63 -6.33
C PHE A 211 1.92 -6.42 -5.56
N CYS A 212 2.50 -5.22 -5.54
CA CYS A 212 3.68 -4.95 -4.71
C CYS A 212 3.40 -4.99 -3.20
N VAL A 213 2.17 -4.67 -2.76
CA VAL A 213 1.77 -4.84 -1.35
C VAL A 213 1.58 -6.32 -1.00
N TRP A 214 1.15 -7.16 -1.96
CA TRP A 214 0.98 -8.61 -1.78
C TRP A 214 2.27 -9.43 -1.97
N ILE A 215 3.21 -8.97 -2.80
CA ILE A 215 4.55 -9.59 -2.97
C ILE A 215 5.46 -9.27 -1.79
N LEU A 216 5.16 -8.24 -0.99
CA LEU A 216 5.95 -7.86 0.17
C LEU A 216 6.07 -9.08 1.10
N PRO A 217 7.25 -9.72 1.21
CA PRO A 217 7.29 -11.13 1.60
C PRO A 217 6.84 -11.29 3.04
N GLU A 218 5.99 -12.28 3.25
CA GLU A 218 5.48 -12.69 4.55
C GLU A 218 6.66 -12.90 5.52
N LYS A 219 6.59 -12.26 6.69
CA LYS A 219 7.58 -12.45 7.76
C LYS A 219 7.66 -13.93 8.07
N TYR A 220 8.86 -14.52 8.06
CA TYR A 220 8.98 -15.93 8.41
C TYR A 220 8.53 -16.13 9.87
N GLY A 221 7.51 -16.98 10.06
CA GLY A 221 6.90 -17.25 11.36
C GLY A 221 7.83 -18.03 12.28
N TYR A 222 8.78 -17.33 12.93
CA TYR A 222 9.72 -17.92 13.89
C TYR A 222 9.01 -18.58 15.09
N TYR A 223 7.82 -18.12 15.46
CA TYR A 223 6.99 -18.74 16.50
C TYR A 223 6.10 -19.83 15.90
N ARG A 224 6.43 -21.11 16.16
CA ARG A 224 5.64 -22.26 15.72
C ARG A 224 4.92 -22.87 16.94
N ARG A 225 3.58 -22.83 16.95
CA ARG A 225 2.78 -23.53 17.96
C ARG A 225 2.96 -25.03 17.78
N LEU A 226 3.49 -25.73 18.78
CA LEU A 226 3.71 -27.17 18.74
C LEU A 226 2.50 -27.90 19.34
N ASP A 227 2.02 -28.93 18.64
CA ASP A 227 0.95 -29.79 19.15
C ASP A 227 1.45 -30.71 20.27
N HIS A 228 0.58 -30.95 21.26
CA HIS A 228 0.91 -31.44 22.60
C HIS A 228 1.14 -32.98 22.65
N SER A 229 1.93 -33.52 21.72
CA SER A 229 2.09 -34.98 21.49
C SER A 229 3.54 -35.48 21.52
N SER A 230 4.55 -34.61 21.62
CA SER A 230 5.95 -35.03 21.74
C SER A 230 6.72 -34.29 22.84
N SER A 231 6.87 -34.93 23.99
CA SER A 231 7.66 -34.46 25.12
C SER A 231 9.17 -34.60 24.85
N ARG A 232 9.70 -33.79 23.93
CA ARG A 232 11.12 -33.68 23.65
C ARG A 232 11.67 -32.40 24.27
N SER A 233 12.44 -32.54 25.35
CA SER A 233 13.34 -31.48 25.81
C SER A 233 14.41 -31.26 24.75
N THR A 234 14.35 -30.12 24.06
CA THR A 234 15.37 -29.70 23.09
C THR A 234 16.24 -28.63 23.74
N ASP A 235 17.56 -28.83 23.78
CA ASP A 235 18.47 -27.86 24.40
C ASP A 235 18.83 -26.74 23.43
N CYS A 236 18.82 -25.50 23.93
CA CYS A 236 19.18 -24.34 23.13
C CYS A 236 20.71 -24.19 23.07
N VAL A 237 21.29 -24.43 21.90
CA VAL A 237 22.76 -24.39 21.66
C VAL A 237 23.41 -23.04 22.03
N ILE A 238 22.64 -21.96 22.12
CA ILE A 238 23.13 -20.61 22.45
C ILE A 238 23.41 -20.44 23.95
N CYS A 239 22.59 -21.04 24.83
CA CYS A 239 22.69 -20.90 26.29
C CYS A 239 22.98 -22.21 27.03
N MET A 240 22.93 -23.35 26.34
CA MET A 240 23.13 -24.71 26.85
C MET A 240 22.08 -25.16 27.90
N THR A 241 20.89 -24.57 27.88
CA THR A 241 19.75 -24.90 28.76
C THR A 241 18.60 -25.52 27.96
N SER A 242 17.78 -26.36 28.61
CA SER A 242 16.56 -26.93 28.01
C SER A 242 15.55 -25.87 27.61
N ILE A 243 14.79 -26.16 26.55
CA ILE A 243 13.60 -25.39 26.16
C ILE A 243 12.37 -26.11 26.73
N ASP A 244 11.80 -25.58 27.80
CA ASP A 244 10.68 -26.19 28.52
C ASP A 244 9.33 -25.86 27.85
N LEU A 245 9.08 -26.55 26.74
CA LEU A 245 7.92 -26.38 25.83
C LEU A 245 6.54 -26.53 26.50
N SER A 246 6.48 -27.04 27.73
CA SER A 246 5.24 -27.31 28.48
C SER A 246 4.67 -26.11 29.25
N GLN A 247 5.46 -25.05 29.48
CA GLN A 247 4.99 -23.88 30.25
C GLN A 247 4.73 -22.66 29.36
N HIS A 248 5.68 -22.30 28.49
CA HIS A 248 5.64 -21.05 27.71
C HIS A 248 5.90 -21.31 26.22
N PRO A 249 4.87 -21.67 25.42
CA PRO A 249 5.06 -22.00 24.00
C PRO A 249 5.50 -20.82 23.11
N ASN A 250 5.43 -19.59 23.62
CA ASN A 250 5.94 -18.40 22.93
C ASN A 250 7.46 -18.21 23.15
N ASP A 251 8.08 -18.89 24.11
CA ASP A 251 9.51 -18.74 24.41
C ASP A 251 10.42 -19.61 23.54
N CYS A 252 9.84 -20.34 22.57
CA CYS A 252 10.59 -21.09 21.57
C CYS A 252 10.46 -20.44 20.18
N MET A 253 11.60 -20.19 19.54
CA MET A 253 11.69 -19.89 18.10
C MET A 253 12.22 -21.10 17.32
N VAL A 254 11.68 -21.31 16.12
CA VAL A 254 12.07 -22.38 15.20
C VAL A 254 12.52 -21.77 13.86
N THR A 255 13.76 -22.02 13.48
CA THR A 255 14.34 -21.54 12.22
C THR A 255 13.79 -22.28 10.98
N PRO A 256 13.92 -21.76 9.74
CA PRO A 256 13.49 -22.47 8.52
C PRO A 256 14.31 -23.73 8.17
N CYS A 257 15.21 -24.14 9.06
CA CYS A 257 15.95 -25.39 8.98
C CYS A 257 15.69 -26.27 10.20
N ASP A 258 14.54 -26.05 10.86
CA ASP A 258 13.98 -26.80 11.98
C ASP A 258 14.90 -26.97 13.21
N HIS A 259 15.81 -26.01 13.42
CA HIS A 259 16.53 -25.86 14.69
C HIS A 259 15.75 -24.95 15.65
N PHE A 260 15.67 -25.39 16.90
CA PHE A 260 14.92 -24.81 18.01
C PHE A 260 15.84 -24.02 18.94
N PHE A 261 15.37 -22.86 19.41
CA PHE A 261 16.11 -21.97 20.32
C PHE A 261 15.14 -21.22 21.24
N HIS A 262 15.58 -20.74 22.41
CA HIS A 262 14.79 -19.77 23.15
C HIS A 262 14.63 -18.47 22.35
N SER A 263 13.45 -17.84 22.43
CA SER A 263 13.09 -16.61 21.73
C SER A 263 14.14 -15.51 21.93
N GLY A 264 14.41 -15.16 23.20
CA GLY A 264 15.41 -14.16 23.58
C GLY A 264 16.87 -14.56 23.31
N CYS A 265 17.16 -15.83 23.02
CA CYS A 265 18.50 -16.28 22.62
C CYS A 265 18.70 -16.12 21.11
N LEU A 266 17.77 -16.61 20.28
CA LEU A 266 17.87 -16.47 18.82
C LEU A 266 17.77 -15.01 18.38
N GLN A 267 16.93 -14.21 19.05
CA GLN A 267 16.80 -12.78 18.76
C GLN A 267 18.14 -12.04 18.91
N ARG A 268 18.81 -12.18 20.07
CA ARG A 268 20.15 -11.60 20.31
C ARG A 268 21.22 -12.10 19.34
N TRP A 269 21.07 -13.33 18.84
CA TRP A 269 21.98 -13.87 17.83
C TRP A 269 21.72 -13.25 16.45
N MET A 270 20.46 -13.07 16.05
CA MET A 270 20.09 -12.40 14.80
C MET A 270 20.51 -10.92 14.77
N ASP A 271 20.48 -10.23 15.93
CA ASP A 271 21.05 -8.87 16.08
C ASP A 271 22.56 -8.81 15.75
N ILE A 272 23.30 -9.94 15.81
CA ILE A 272 24.74 -10.04 15.52
C ILE A 272 24.98 -10.65 14.13
N LYS A 273 24.27 -11.73 13.77
CA LYS A 273 24.46 -12.43 12.48
C LYS A 273 23.19 -13.18 12.04
N MET A 274 22.73 -12.89 10.82
CA MET A 274 21.59 -13.55 10.18
C MET A 274 21.91 -14.97 9.63
N GLU A 275 22.52 -15.81 10.47
CA GLU A 275 22.83 -17.23 10.19
C GLU A 275 22.39 -18.11 11.34
N CYS A 276 21.85 -19.30 11.05
CA CYS A 276 21.46 -20.28 12.07
C CYS A 276 22.69 -20.72 12.90
N PRO A 277 22.69 -20.63 14.24
CA PRO A 277 23.82 -21.04 15.09
C PRO A 277 24.30 -22.47 14.82
N THR A 278 23.38 -23.41 14.60
CA THR A 278 23.69 -24.84 14.49
C THR A 278 24.22 -25.23 13.10
N CYS A 279 23.69 -24.65 12.02
CA CYS A 279 23.98 -25.12 10.65
C CYS A 279 24.45 -24.03 9.67
N ARG A 280 24.61 -22.78 10.13
CA ARG A 280 25.08 -21.61 9.38
C ARG A 280 24.32 -21.27 8.08
N ARG A 281 23.14 -21.86 7.87
CA ARG A 281 22.23 -21.44 6.79
C ARG A 281 21.76 -20.00 7.05
N PRO A 282 21.63 -19.14 6.02
CA PRO A 282 21.13 -17.79 6.19
C PRO A 282 19.68 -17.79 6.70
N LEU A 283 19.36 -16.84 7.55
CA LEU A 283 18.04 -16.67 8.16
C LEU A 283 17.24 -15.58 7.41
N PRO A 284 15.95 -15.81 7.10
CA PRO A 284 15.07 -14.78 6.56
C PRO A 284 14.75 -13.72 7.63
N PRO A 285 14.44 -12.46 7.24
CA PRO A 285 14.01 -11.43 8.19
C PRO A 285 12.70 -11.82 8.89
N ALA A 286 12.66 -11.55 10.19
CA ALA A 286 11.50 -11.73 11.08
C ALA A 286 10.49 -10.58 10.98
#